data_AF-A0A6P1ZUN9-F1
#
_entry.id   AF-A0A6P1ZUN9-F1
#
_cell.length_a   1.000
_cell.length_b   1.000
_cell.length_c   1.000
_cell.angle_alpha   90.00
_cell.angle_beta   90.00
_cell.angle_gamma   90.00
#
_symmetry.space_group_name_H-M   'P 1'
#
loop_
_entity.id
_entity.type
_entity.pdbx_description
1 polymer ?
#
loop_
_entity_poly.entity_id
_entity_poly.type
_entity_poly.pdbx_seq_one_letter_code
_entity_poly.pdbx_strand_id
1 'polypeptide(L)'
;MSDTQTLLQNFGQVYDNPVLLDRSVTAPVTEGFNVVLASFQALYLQYQKHHFVVEGAEFYSLHEFFSDHYEQVQDHIHEIGERLNGLGGVPAASFSKLAELTCFEQEPDGVYS
;
A
#
# COMPACT_ATOMS: atom_id res chain seq x y z
N MET A 1 34.17 -1.04 13.56
CA MET A 1 32.70 -1.10 13.69
C MET A 1 32.15 -1.45 12.33
N SER A 2 31.23 -2.41 12.30
CA SER A 2 30.79 -3.17 11.11
C SER A 2 30.40 -2.28 9.93
N ASP A 3 30.87 -2.71 8.76
CA ASP A 3 30.71 -2.10 7.45
C ASP A 3 29.24 -1.91 6.98
N THR A 4 29.01 -0.71 6.44
CA THR A 4 28.30 -0.36 5.20
C THR A 4 26.95 -1.02 4.91
N GLN A 5 25.86 -0.26 5.05
CA GLN A 5 24.58 -0.51 4.37
C GLN A 5 24.81 -0.60 2.85
N THR A 6 25.00 -1.81 2.34
CA THR A 6 25.11 -2.04 0.90
C THR A 6 23.71 -2.24 0.34
N LEU A 7 23.27 -1.30 -0.51
CA LEU A 7 21.99 -1.38 -1.18
C LEU A 7 22.02 -2.49 -2.25
N LEU A 8 21.23 -3.55 -2.05
CA LEU A 8 21.19 -4.70 -2.96
C LEU A 8 20.23 -4.48 -4.13
N GLN A 9 19.08 -3.87 -3.88
CA GLN A 9 18.06 -3.59 -4.87
C GLN A 9 17.55 -2.16 -4.74
N ASN A 10 17.59 -1.40 -5.83
CA ASN A 10 17.11 -0.02 -5.86
C ASN A 10 15.59 0.01 -6.05
N PHE A 11 14.92 0.92 -5.35
CA PHE A 11 13.54 1.25 -5.64
C PHE A 11 13.40 1.79 -7.08
N GLY A 12 12.35 1.35 -7.79
CA GLY A 12 12.12 1.71 -9.20
C GLY A 12 12.93 0.91 -10.22
N GLN A 13 13.86 0.04 -9.79
CA GLN A 13 14.49 -0.95 -10.65
C GLN A 13 13.80 -2.30 -10.52
N VAL A 14 13.83 -3.08 -11.61
CA VAL A 14 13.19 -4.40 -11.69
C VAL A 14 14.23 -5.45 -12.02
N TYR A 15 14.27 -6.47 -11.19
CA TYR A 15 15.27 -7.53 -11.20
C TYR A 15 14.70 -8.84 -11.76
N ASP A 16 15.56 -9.83 -11.92
CA ASP A 16 15.13 -11.16 -12.37
C ASP A 16 14.19 -11.78 -11.32
N ASN A 17 13.14 -12.42 -11.82
CA ASN A 17 12.08 -12.99 -11.00
C ASN A 17 12.03 -14.52 -11.12
N PRO A 18 11.61 -15.23 -10.06
CA PRO A 18 11.57 -16.70 -10.05
C PRO A 18 10.54 -17.30 -11.02
N VAL A 19 9.63 -16.49 -11.55
CA VAL A 19 8.60 -16.91 -12.53
C VAL A 19 9.03 -16.71 -13.99
N LEU A 20 10.29 -16.28 -14.22
CA LEU A 20 10.93 -16.16 -15.54
C LEU A 20 10.18 -15.26 -16.53
N LEU A 21 9.40 -14.29 -16.04
CA LEU A 21 8.79 -13.28 -16.88
C LEU A 21 9.84 -12.24 -17.30
N ASP A 22 9.79 -11.83 -18.56
CA ASP A 22 10.72 -10.82 -19.09
C ASP A 22 10.52 -9.47 -18.41
N ARG A 23 11.61 -8.71 -18.25
CA ARG A 23 11.57 -7.40 -17.59
C ARG A 23 10.70 -6.38 -18.32
N SER A 24 10.55 -6.49 -19.64
CA SER A 24 9.61 -5.65 -20.41
C SER A 24 8.15 -5.88 -20.02
N VAL A 25 7.83 -7.05 -19.47
CA VAL A 25 6.51 -7.39 -18.93
C VAL A 25 6.40 -6.97 -17.47
N THR A 26 7.39 -7.34 -16.63
CA THR A 26 7.29 -7.08 -15.19
C THR A 26 7.49 -5.62 -14.82
N ALA A 27 8.25 -4.84 -15.60
CA ALA A 27 8.49 -3.43 -15.30
C ALA A 27 7.20 -2.59 -15.19
N PRO A 28 6.34 -2.49 -16.23
CA PRO A 28 5.11 -1.72 -16.12
C PRO A 28 4.14 -2.28 -15.08
N VAL A 29 4.16 -3.60 -14.84
CA VAL A 29 3.31 -4.23 -13.82
C VAL A 29 3.74 -3.82 -12.41
N THR A 30 5.04 -3.90 -12.10
CA THR A 30 5.58 -3.52 -10.78
C THR A 30 5.48 -2.02 -10.51
N GLU A 31 5.56 -1.17 -11.55
CA GLU A 31 5.27 0.26 -11.46
C GLU A 31 3.81 0.51 -11.05
N GLY A 32 2.86 -0.08 -11.78
CA GLY A 32 1.44 0.00 -11.44
C GLY A 32 1.12 -0.58 -10.06
N PHE A 33 1.77 -1.69 -9.69
CA PHE A 33 1.57 -2.31 -8.38
C PHE A 33 2.04 -1.43 -7.24
N ASN A 34 3.10 -0.63 -7.43
CA ASN A 34 3.52 0.35 -6.42
C ASN A 34 2.48 1.47 -6.23
N VAL A 35 1.80 1.91 -7.30
CA VAL A 35 0.68 2.86 -7.23
C VAL A 35 -0.51 2.22 -6.48
N VAL A 36 -0.86 0.98 -6.80
CA VAL A 36 -1.96 0.26 -6.12
C VAL A 36 -1.61 0.02 -4.65
N LEU A 37 -0.40 -0.43 -4.34
CA LEU A 37 0.09 -0.62 -2.97
C LEU A 37 -0.03 0.68 -2.16
N ALA A 38 0.46 1.79 -2.70
CA ALA A 38 0.39 3.10 -2.06
C ALA A 38 -1.06 3.56 -1.82
N SER A 39 -1.93 3.31 -2.79
CA SER A 39 -3.35 3.66 -2.70
C SER A 39 -4.07 2.81 -1.66
N PHE A 40 -3.79 1.51 -1.58
CA PHE A 40 -4.37 0.65 -0.56
C PHE A 40 -3.85 0.99 0.85
N GLN A 41 -2.57 1.35 1.00
CA GLN A 41 -2.05 1.87 2.26
C GLN A 41 -2.78 3.14 2.71
N ALA A 42 -3.05 4.07 1.79
CA ALA A 42 -3.83 5.26 2.09
C ALA A 42 -5.29 4.94 2.43
N LEU A 43 -5.91 3.98 1.73
CA LEU A 43 -7.29 3.55 1.96
C LEU A 43 -7.45 2.88 3.33
N TYR A 44 -6.48 2.05 3.72
CA TYR A 44 -6.42 1.43 5.04
C TYR A 44 -6.45 2.48 6.16
N LEU A 45 -5.63 3.52 6.04
CA LEU A 45 -5.58 4.61 7.01
C LEU A 45 -6.90 5.39 7.06
N GLN A 46 -7.56 5.60 5.92
CA GLN A 46 -8.87 6.26 5.91
C GLN A 46 -9.96 5.42 6.58
N TYR A 47 -10.02 4.12 6.29
CA TYR A 47 -10.97 3.24 6.96
C TYR A 47 -10.74 3.21 8.46
N GLN A 48 -9.49 3.18 8.93
CA GLN A 48 -9.19 3.29 10.35
C GLN A 48 -9.65 4.62 10.93
N LYS A 49 -9.38 5.74 10.25
CA LYS A 49 -9.84 7.05 10.69
C LYS A 49 -11.36 7.04 10.87
N HIS A 50 -12.11 6.57 9.88
CA HIS A 50 -13.57 6.51 9.95
C HIS A 50 -14.09 5.52 11.01
N HIS A 51 -13.41 4.38 11.20
CA HIS A 51 -13.68 3.47 12.31
C HIS A 51 -13.53 4.16 13.68
N PHE A 52 -12.51 5.00 13.87
CA PHE A 52 -12.26 5.70 15.12
C PHE A 52 -13.24 6.85 15.39
N VAL A 53 -13.67 7.58 14.36
CA VAL A 53 -14.41 8.83 14.52
C VAL A 53 -15.90 8.74 14.21
N VAL A 54 -16.39 7.60 13.68
CA VAL A 54 -17.81 7.44 13.38
C VAL A 54 -18.67 7.58 14.65
N GLU A 55 -19.84 8.21 14.48
CA GLU A 55 -20.82 8.46 15.53
C GLU A 55 -22.25 8.42 14.96
N GLY A 56 -23.27 8.68 15.78
CA GLY A 56 -24.67 8.70 15.36
C GLY A 56 -25.45 7.44 15.71
N ALA A 57 -26.70 7.37 15.22
CA ALA A 57 -27.62 6.28 15.57
C ALA A 57 -27.15 4.92 15.04
N GLU A 58 -26.40 4.92 13.94
CA GLU A 58 -25.86 3.74 13.27
C GLU A 58 -24.41 3.43 13.68
N PHE A 59 -23.86 4.10 14.71
CA PHE A 59 -22.46 4.01 15.15
C PHE A 59 -21.90 2.59 15.08
N TYR A 60 -22.53 1.64 15.79
CA TYR A 60 -21.98 0.29 15.94
C TYR A 60 -21.91 -0.45 14.61
N SER A 61 -22.94 -0.34 13.77
CA SER A 61 -22.95 -1.00 12.47
C SER A 61 -21.88 -0.44 11.53
N LEU A 62 -21.65 0.88 11.56
CA LEU A 62 -20.63 1.52 10.74
C LEU A 62 -19.21 1.30 11.29
N HIS A 63 -19.05 1.27 12.60
CA HIS A 63 -17.79 0.96 13.27
C HIS A 63 -17.28 -0.43 12.87
N GLU A 64 -18.14 -1.45 12.96
CA GLU A 64 -17.82 -2.82 12.52
C GLU A 64 -17.57 -2.86 11.00
N PHE A 65 -18.40 -2.18 10.20
CA PHE A 65 -18.19 -2.09 8.75
C PHE A 65 -16.80 -1.55 8.42
N PHE A 66 -16.37 -0.44 9.02
CA PHE A 66 -15.05 0.12 8.76
C PHE A 66 -13.92 -0.80 9.24
N SER A 67 -14.14 -1.56 10.34
CA SER A 67 -13.19 -2.57 10.82
C SER A 67 -12.99 -3.69 9.80
N ASP A 68 -14.09 -4.32 9.39
CA ASP A 68 -14.09 -5.42 8.44
C ASP A 68 -13.40 -5.03 7.12
N HIS A 69 -13.54 -3.77 6.70
CA HIS A 69 -12.96 -3.29 5.46
C HIS A 69 -11.50 -2.91 5.59
N TYR A 70 -11.04 -2.31 6.69
CA TYR A 70 -9.59 -2.09 6.84
C TYR A 70 -8.84 -3.42 6.95
N GLU A 71 -9.42 -4.46 7.55
CA GLU A 71 -8.80 -5.79 7.63
C GLU A 71 -8.65 -6.41 6.24
N GLN A 72 -9.70 -6.36 5.41
CA GLN A 72 -9.62 -6.81 4.01
C GLN A 72 -8.60 -6.01 3.19
N VAL A 73 -8.54 -4.68 3.39
CA VAL A 73 -7.54 -3.83 2.72
C VAL A 73 -6.12 -4.21 3.17
N GLN A 74 -5.92 -4.54 4.45
CA GLN A 74 -4.63 -5.00 4.97
C GLN A 74 -4.18 -6.30 4.28
N ASP A 75 -5.09 -7.25 4.08
CA ASP A 75 -4.80 -8.49 3.35
C ASP A 75 -4.42 -8.20 1.89
N HIS A 76 -5.14 -7.30 1.22
CA HIS A 76 -4.78 -6.88 -0.14
C HIS A 76 -3.42 -6.19 -0.22
N ILE A 77 -3.06 -5.34 0.75
CA ILE A 77 -1.72 -4.73 0.85
C ILE A 77 -0.64 -5.82 0.88
N HIS A 78 -0.86 -6.86 1.69
CA HIS A 78 0.06 -8.00 1.80
C HIS A 78 0.19 -8.72 0.45
N GLU A 79 -0.92 -9.12 -0.16
CA GLU A 79 -0.92 -9.83 -1.45
C GLU A 79 -0.24 -9.02 -2.56
N ILE A 80 -0.52 -7.73 -2.65
CA ILE A 80 0.10 -6.82 -3.63
C ILE A 80 1.60 -6.71 -3.38
N GLY A 81 2.01 -6.52 -2.12
CA GLY A 81 3.42 -6.38 -1.76
C GLY A 81 4.24 -7.62 -2.08
N GLU A 82 3.74 -8.80 -1.69
CA GLU A 82 4.36 -10.10 -1.99
C GLU A 82 4.44 -10.34 -3.50
N ARG A 83 3.37 -10.03 -4.24
CA ARG A 83 3.36 -10.21 -5.69
C ARG A 83 4.32 -9.24 -6.39
N LEU A 84 4.39 -7.99 -5.95
CA LEU A 84 5.30 -6.97 -6.47
C LEU A 84 6.76 -7.43 -6.29
N ASN A 85 7.11 -7.86 -5.07
CA ASN A 85 8.43 -8.39 -4.76
C ASN A 85 8.74 -9.66 -5.58
N GLY A 86 7.77 -10.58 -5.68
CA GLY A 86 7.88 -11.80 -6.47
C GLY A 86 8.05 -11.57 -7.98
N LEU A 87 7.68 -10.40 -8.50
CA LEU A 87 7.92 -9.98 -9.89
C LEU A 87 9.25 -9.23 -10.08
N GLY A 88 10.05 -9.12 -9.02
CA GLY A 88 11.39 -8.51 -9.05
C GLY A 88 11.41 -7.01 -8.80
N GLY A 89 10.28 -6.40 -8.41
CA GLY A 89 10.23 -5.01 -7.98
C GLY A 89 10.46 -4.86 -6.48
N VAL A 90 10.69 -3.63 -6.00
CA VAL A 90 10.79 -3.31 -4.58
C VAL A 90 9.53 -2.55 -4.13
N PRO A 91 8.79 -3.02 -3.11
CA PRO A 91 7.60 -2.32 -2.62
C PRO A 91 7.93 -0.96 -2.00
N ALA A 92 7.11 0.05 -2.29
CA ALA A 92 7.15 1.33 -1.59
C ALA A 92 6.76 1.14 -0.12
N ALA A 93 7.48 1.82 0.78
CA ALA A 93 7.28 1.65 2.23
C ALA A 93 7.28 2.96 3.03
N SER A 94 8.10 3.95 2.65
CA SER A 94 8.13 5.21 3.39
C SER A 94 6.87 6.04 3.14
N PHE A 95 6.35 6.71 4.17
CA PHE A 95 5.16 7.55 4.04
C PHE A 95 5.30 8.58 2.92
N SER A 96 6.46 9.22 2.78
CA SER A 96 6.69 10.20 1.69
C SER A 96 6.54 9.57 0.30
N LYS A 97 7.03 8.34 0.11
CA LYS A 97 6.92 7.65 -1.19
C LYS A 97 5.51 7.14 -1.43
N LEU A 98 4.84 6.63 -0.39
CA LEU A 98 3.43 6.21 -0.49
C LEU A 98 2.53 7.41 -0.82
N ALA A 99 2.73 8.56 -0.17
CA ALA A 99 2.00 9.79 -0.47
C ALA A 99 2.30 10.35 -1.87
N GLU A 100 3.51 10.15 -2.40
CA GLU A 100 3.84 10.52 -3.78
C GLU A 100 3.13 9.65 -4.83
N LEU A 101 2.93 8.36 -4.53
CA LEU A 101 2.44 7.36 -5.49
C LEU A 101 0.94 7.09 -5.43
N THR A 102 0.29 7.38 -4.30
CA THR A 102 -1.16 7.18 -4.14
C THR A 102 -1.95 7.88 -5.25
N CYS A 103 -2.98 7.24 -5.78
CA CYS A 103 -3.74 7.74 -6.94
C CYS A 103 -4.95 8.60 -6.56
N PHE A 104 -5.17 8.87 -5.28
CA PHE A 104 -6.25 9.71 -4.79
C PHE A 104 -5.75 10.63 -3.67
N GLU A 105 -6.45 11.75 -3.49
CA GLU A 105 -6.19 12.67 -2.40
C GLU A 105 -6.81 12.13 -1.10
N GLN A 106 -6.02 12.07 -0.03
CA GLN A 106 -6.54 11.63 1.25
C GLN A 106 -7.40 12.72 1.89
N GLU A 107 -8.42 12.31 2.66
CA GLU A 107 -9.16 13.24 3.49
C GLU A 107 -8.20 13.97 4.46
N PRO A 108 -8.32 15.30 4.58
CA PRO A 108 -7.49 16.07 5.50
C PRO A 108 -7.68 15.66 6.97
N ASP A 109 -6.77 16.13 7.83
CA ASP A 109 -6.88 15.98 9.27
C ASP A 109 -8.09 16.75 9.80
N GLY A 110 -8.93 16.06 10.58
CA GLY A 110 -10.19 16.59 11.10
C GLY A 110 -11.29 15.54 11.11
N VAL A 111 -12.41 15.87 11.74
CA VAL A 111 -13.66 15.09 11.70
C VAL A 111 -14.66 15.90 10.89
N TYR A 112 -15.21 15.31 9.84
CA TYR A 112 -16.12 15.96 8.90
C TYR A 112 -17.49 15.27 8.96
N SER A 113 -18.55 16.06 8.86
CA SER A 113 -19.96 15.62 8.85
C SER A 113 -20.46 15.29 7.44
#